data_AF-A0A2V6NX37-F1
#
_entry.id   AF-A0A2V6NX37-F1
#
_cell.length_a   1.000
_cell.length_b   1.000
_cell.length_c   1.000
_cell.angle_alpha   90.00
_cell.angle_beta   90.00
_cell.angle_gamma   90.00
#
_symmetry.space_group_name_H-M   'P 1'
#
loop_
_entity.id
_entity.type
_entity.pdbx_description
1 polymer ?
#
loop_
_entity_poly.entity_id
_entity_poly.type
_entity_poly.pdbx_seq_one_letter_code
_entity_poly.pdbx_strand_id
1 'polypeptide(L)'
;MPLKSLRHALLWAALTLALFGAPSVLALEESDRLWRLGTNAFRDRLYPTAQQALERFIARSPADPRVADAWLTLGKTQLALDDLARAAEAFEHALAFEPQPGRSQEARFWAAETLFRLKRYDEARAAYGAVIRADAASPLAPDAMYGLAVTELTLRRLEPAIASYRGLVQQWPEYALMSQPALALGRTLEYEALMAEATPTAAGLYRAGIIAGGLGHEQAQQDAWMRLGEEFPEHRLTRRALLGLAAIAYKLQHFDESLALARTAALSEDTTVRVEALLLIGEAGLTLNRYSDALEEFEAAAMASGTDTALRFRALAGIGAVYEAQRQWADAATAYQEIVDSSSDPALSRQAGERLAAVSAGLQRSTRQDAVDRATAVVQPPPLAMGPAEPPAPQIAKETFPSVVLLLMQDRANKAIRLGTGFFVRADVVATNFHVIDGTAGGHAKLVGQDLQYEVAAVIASDERRDLALLRIKGITAPPLPLEPDRPVAVGEDVYVVGNPEGLEGTFSHGIVSGIRHAGPDRRLQITAPISEGSSGGPVLNKRGKVIGVAASSLKQGQNLNFAVPVSYLLPLLANNADARASASRPREPTRDVTQTGDTFPLETWEHWSR
;
A
#
# COMPACT_ATOMS: atom_id res chain seq x y z
N MET A 1 75.33 -58.04 45.38
CA MET A 1 74.60 -56.87 45.92
C MET A 1 73.33 -56.66 45.11
N PRO A 2 72.19 -56.37 45.74
CA PRO A 2 70.95 -57.05 45.39
C PRO A 2 70.07 -56.27 44.43
N LEU A 3 69.31 -57.01 43.61
CA LEU A 3 68.21 -56.57 42.73
C LEU A 3 67.08 -55.78 43.43
N LYS A 4 67.22 -55.45 44.72
CA LYS A 4 66.31 -54.56 45.46
C LYS A 4 66.53 -53.07 45.14
N SER A 5 67.70 -52.65 44.65
CA SER A 5 67.95 -51.22 44.34
C SER A 5 67.31 -50.74 43.03
N LEU A 6 67.12 -51.62 42.04
CA LEU A 6 66.56 -51.26 40.73
C LEU A 6 65.05 -51.02 40.78
N ARG A 7 64.33 -51.76 41.63
CA ARG A 7 62.88 -51.56 41.84
C ARG A 7 62.56 -50.24 42.54
N HIS A 8 63.39 -49.81 43.49
CA HIS A 8 63.21 -48.52 44.16
C HIS A 8 63.60 -47.34 43.25
N ALA A 9 64.62 -47.49 42.40
CA ALA A 9 64.98 -46.47 41.42
C ALA A 9 63.90 -46.27 40.34
N LEU A 10 63.24 -47.35 39.89
CA LEU A 10 62.12 -47.27 38.94
C LEU A 10 60.83 -46.74 39.58
N LEU A 11 60.58 -47.03 40.86
CA LEU A 11 59.45 -46.45 41.61
C LEU A 11 59.63 -44.95 41.86
N TRP A 12 60.86 -44.48 42.12
CA TRP A 12 61.13 -43.04 42.25
C TRP A 12 61.13 -42.31 40.90
N ALA A 13 61.60 -42.93 39.81
CA ALA A 13 61.50 -42.38 38.46
C ALA A 13 60.05 -42.30 37.94
N ALA A 14 59.20 -43.26 38.32
CA ALA A 14 57.77 -43.22 38.03
C ALA A 14 57.02 -42.20 38.91
N LEU A 15 57.48 -41.96 40.15
CA LEU A 15 56.88 -40.98 41.06
C LEU A 15 57.30 -39.54 40.70
N THR A 16 58.49 -39.31 40.16
CA THR A 16 58.90 -37.99 39.65
C THR A 16 58.25 -37.65 38.30
N LEU A 17 57.94 -38.64 37.46
CA LEU A 17 57.10 -38.43 36.26
C LEU A 17 55.62 -38.19 36.60
N ALA A 18 55.17 -38.54 37.81
CA ALA A 18 53.81 -38.29 38.29
C ALA A 18 53.67 -36.97 39.08
N LEU A 19 54.79 -36.34 39.48
CA LEU A 19 54.82 -35.08 40.26
C LEU A 19 55.21 -33.85 39.43
N PHE A 20 55.82 -34.04 38.25
CA PHE A 20 55.87 -33.01 37.22
C PHE A 20 54.86 -33.41 36.15
N GLY A 21 53.63 -32.91 36.28
CA GLY A 21 52.64 -33.01 35.22
C GLY A 21 53.29 -32.64 33.90
N ALA A 22 53.19 -33.55 32.92
CA ALA A 22 53.60 -33.24 31.56
C ALA A 22 52.98 -31.88 31.19
N PRO A 23 53.75 -30.93 30.62
CA PRO A 23 53.16 -29.69 30.16
C PRO A 23 52.12 -30.09 29.11
N SER A 24 50.85 -29.84 29.42
CA SER A 24 49.70 -30.01 28.52
C SER A 24 49.83 -29.02 27.36
N VAL A 25 50.77 -29.28 26.47
CA VAL A 25 51.09 -28.45 25.31
C VAL A 25 50.81 -29.30 24.09
N LEU A 26 49.83 -28.84 23.28
CA LEU A 26 49.48 -29.22 21.89
C LEU A 26 48.14 -29.94 21.63
N ALA A 27 47.10 -29.70 22.41
CA ALA A 27 45.75 -29.65 21.85
C ALA A 27 45.19 -28.25 22.13
N LEU A 28 45.02 -27.42 21.10
CA LEU A 28 44.24 -26.19 21.26
C LEU A 28 42.89 -26.59 21.86
N GLU A 29 42.52 -25.98 22.99
CA GLU A 29 41.19 -26.14 23.56
C GLU A 29 40.15 -25.91 22.46
N GLU A 30 39.05 -26.65 22.50
CA GLU A 30 38.06 -26.64 21.42
C GLU A 30 37.54 -25.21 21.13
N SER A 31 37.42 -24.39 22.17
CA SER A 31 37.12 -22.96 22.12
C SER A 31 38.11 -22.19 21.21
N ASP A 32 39.42 -22.37 21.42
CA ASP A 32 40.47 -21.71 20.62
C ASP A 32 40.46 -22.13 19.15
N ARG A 33 40.17 -23.41 18.87
CA ARG A 33 40.06 -23.90 17.49
C ARG A 33 38.87 -23.29 16.76
N LEU A 34 37.70 -23.29 17.39
CA LEU A 34 36.48 -22.73 16.81
C LEU A 34 36.60 -21.21 16.62
N TRP A 35 37.16 -20.50 17.59
CA TRP A 35 37.44 -19.06 17.50
C TRP A 35 38.34 -18.72 16.31
N ARG A 36 39.49 -19.40 16.19
CA ARG A 36 40.44 -19.16 15.08
C ARG A 36 39.85 -19.54 13.73
N LEU A 37 39.10 -20.64 13.66
CA LEU A 37 38.42 -21.04 12.42
C LEU A 37 37.40 -19.97 11.99
N GLY A 38 36.54 -19.54 12.91
CA GLY A 38 35.52 -18.54 12.63
C GLY A 38 36.08 -17.20 12.16
N THR A 39 37.07 -16.67 12.90
CA THR A 39 37.69 -15.36 12.59
C THR A 39 38.55 -15.38 11.33
N ASN A 40 39.33 -16.43 11.10
CA ASN A 40 40.10 -16.57 9.85
C ASN A 40 39.18 -16.76 8.65
N ALA A 41 38.15 -17.61 8.76
CA ALA A 41 37.17 -17.80 7.69
C ALA A 41 36.45 -16.48 7.35
N PHE A 42 36.08 -15.68 8.36
CA PHE A 42 35.50 -14.35 8.13
C PHE A 42 36.44 -13.43 7.36
N ARG A 43 37.71 -13.33 7.79
CA ARG A 43 38.74 -12.52 7.10
C ARG A 43 38.96 -12.98 5.66
N ASP A 44 38.95 -14.28 5.44
CA ASP A 44 39.15 -14.92 4.14
C ASP A 44 37.84 -14.94 3.31
N ARG A 45 36.77 -14.28 3.78
CA ARG A 45 35.44 -14.13 3.15
C ARG A 45 34.69 -15.46 2.92
N LEU A 46 35.04 -16.49 3.68
CA LEU A 46 34.35 -17.78 3.71
C LEU A 46 33.17 -17.73 4.70
N TYR A 47 32.19 -16.87 4.43
CA TYR A 47 31.13 -16.53 5.38
C TYR A 47 30.30 -17.73 5.91
N PRO A 48 29.91 -18.74 5.11
CA PRO A 48 29.20 -19.91 5.64
C PRO A 48 30.03 -20.70 6.65
N THR A 49 31.34 -20.85 6.39
CA THR A 49 32.28 -21.51 7.30
C THR A 49 32.48 -20.69 8.57
N ALA A 50 32.61 -19.36 8.41
CA ALA A 50 32.74 -18.43 9.54
C ALA A 50 31.50 -18.51 10.44
N GLN A 51 30.30 -18.44 9.87
CA GLN A 51 29.04 -18.56 10.58
C GLN A 51 28.99 -19.85 11.40
N GLN A 52 29.21 -21.01 10.77
CA GLN A 52 29.08 -22.30 11.43
C GLN A 52 30.09 -22.48 12.57
N ALA A 53 31.32 -21.97 12.40
CA ALA A 53 32.36 -22.03 13.42
C ALA A 53 32.07 -21.07 14.60
N LEU A 54 31.59 -19.85 14.32
CA LEU A 54 31.23 -18.85 15.34
C LEU A 54 30.00 -19.26 16.15
N GLU A 55 28.95 -19.77 15.50
CA GLU A 55 27.76 -20.30 16.20
C GLU A 55 28.15 -21.46 17.14
N ARG A 56 29.01 -22.37 16.69
CA ARG A 56 29.52 -23.46 17.53
C ARG A 56 30.38 -22.94 18.69
N PHE A 57 31.22 -21.95 18.45
CA PHE A 57 32.03 -21.33 19.49
C PHE A 57 31.14 -20.75 20.60
N ILE A 58 30.15 -19.94 20.23
CA ILE A 58 29.19 -19.31 21.15
C ILE A 58 28.42 -20.38 21.94
N ALA A 59 27.91 -21.40 21.26
CA ALA A 59 27.11 -22.44 21.91
C ALA A 59 27.92 -23.33 22.88
N ARG A 60 29.19 -23.61 22.55
CA ARG A 60 30.05 -24.51 23.34
C ARG A 60 30.81 -23.80 24.45
N SER A 61 31.06 -22.50 24.29
CA SER A 61 31.92 -21.72 25.19
C SER A 61 31.25 -20.40 25.61
N PRO A 62 30.01 -20.40 26.14
CA PRO A 62 29.26 -19.16 26.40
C PRO A 62 29.86 -18.25 27.48
N ALA A 63 30.76 -18.77 28.32
CA ALA A 63 31.49 -18.02 29.34
C ALA A 63 32.87 -17.54 28.86
N ASP A 64 33.28 -17.84 27.61
CA ASP A 64 34.56 -17.42 27.08
C ASP A 64 34.59 -15.88 26.93
N PRO A 65 35.68 -15.20 27.34
CA PRO A 65 35.78 -13.74 27.23
C PRO A 65 35.60 -13.16 25.83
N ARG A 66 35.77 -13.98 24.78
CA ARG A 66 35.65 -13.59 23.37
C ARG A 66 34.24 -13.77 22.80
N VAL A 67 33.26 -14.21 23.60
CA VAL A 67 31.88 -14.43 23.11
C VAL A 67 31.26 -13.16 22.56
N ALA A 68 31.52 -12.00 23.17
CA ALA A 68 31.07 -10.72 22.63
C ALA A 68 31.65 -10.44 21.23
N ASP A 69 32.95 -10.70 21.03
CA ASP A 69 33.62 -10.54 19.73
C ASP A 69 33.13 -11.57 18.71
N ALA A 70 32.73 -12.77 19.17
CA ALA A 70 32.15 -13.81 18.33
C ALA A 70 30.78 -13.40 17.80
N TRP A 71 29.92 -12.84 18.66
CA TRP A 71 28.63 -12.27 18.26
C TRP A 71 28.80 -11.10 17.29
N LEU A 72 29.73 -10.18 17.56
CA LEU A 72 30.04 -9.08 16.65
C LEU A 72 30.49 -9.58 15.27
N THR A 73 31.40 -10.55 15.23
CA THR A 73 31.89 -11.13 13.97
C THR A 73 30.79 -11.91 13.26
N LEU A 74 29.94 -12.60 14.00
CA LEU A 74 28.78 -13.31 13.46
C LEU A 74 27.80 -12.33 12.83
N GLY A 75 27.47 -11.20 13.47
CA GLY A 75 26.62 -10.16 12.91
C GLY A 75 27.15 -9.61 11.58
N LYS A 76 28.45 -9.29 11.49
CA LYS A 76 29.08 -8.87 10.23
C LYS A 76 29.07 -9.98 9.17
N THR A 77 29.23 -11.24 9.59
CA THR A 77 29.12 -12.40 8.70
C THR A 77 27.72 -12.49 8.11
N GLN A 78 26.68 -12.30 8.91
CA GLN A 78 25.29 -12.31 8.45
C GLN A 78 24.98 -11.13 7.53
N LEU A 79 25.52 -9.93 7.81
CA LEU A 79 25.43 -8.79 6.88
C LEU A 79 26.02 -9.10 5.51
N ALA A 80 27.16 -9.79 5.47
CA ALA A 80 27.82 -10.20 4.23
C ALA A 80 27.05 -11.31 3.49
N LEU A 81 26.23 -12.08 4.20
CA LEU A 81 25.29 -13.07 3.65
C LEU A 81 23.91 -12.48 3.32
N ASP A 82 23.73 -11.17 3.51
CA ASP A 82 22.47 -10.44 3.34
C ASP A 82 21.32 -10.89 4.27
N ASP A 83 21.63 -11.59 5.36
CA ASP A 83 20.66 -11.97 6.39
C ASP A 83 20.57 -10.88 7.46
N LEU A 84 19.77 -9.84 7.17
CA LEU A 84 19.64 -8.66 8.02
C LEU A 84 19.01 -8.96 9.39
N ALA A 85 18.09 -9.94 9.46
CA ALA A 85 17.41 -10.29 10.70
C ALA A 85 18.39 -10.95 11.68
N ARG A 86 19.13 -11.95 11.22
CA ARG A 86 20.14 -12.64 12.04
C ARG A 86 21.32 -11.74 12.36
N ALA A 87 21.66 -10.81 11.47
CA ALA A 87 22.64 -9.77 11.76
C ALA A 87 22.21 -8.90 12.94
N ALA A 88 20.96 -8.41 12.94
CA ALA A 88 20.43 -7.57 14.02
C ALA A 88 20.45 -8.30 15.37
N GLU A 89 19.96 -9.55 15.41
CA GLU A 89 19.99 -10.40 16.62
C GLU A 89 21.43 -10.59 17.14
N ALA A 90 22.38 -10.88 16.25
CA ALA A 90 23.77 -11.07 16.63
C ALA A 90 24.40 -9.79 17.20
N PHE A 91 24.08 -8.61 16.66
CA PHE A 91 24.56 -7.35 17.23
C PHE A 91 23.89 -7.02 18.56
N GLU A 92 22.59 -7.30 18.73
CA GLU A 92 21.91 -7.16 20.02
C GLU A 92 22.57 -8.03 21.10
N HIS A 93 22.88 -9.30 20.76
CA HIS A 93 23.63 -10.17 21.65
C HIS A 93 25.04 -9.65 21.95
N ALA A 94 25.76 -9.15 20.95
CA ALA A 94 27.08 -8.55 21.17
C ALA A 94 27.04 -7.36 22.14
N LEU A 95 25.97 -6.55 22.08
CA LEU A 95 25.76 -5.37 22.92
C LEU A 95 25.30 -5.70 24.35
N ALA A 96 24.76 -6.91 24.58
CA ALA A 96 24.34 -7.35 25.91
C ALA A 96 25.53 -7.69 26.85
N PHE A 97 26.73 -7.92 26.30
CA PHE A 97 27.93 -8.09 27.11
C PHE A 97 28.44 -6.72 27.57
N GLU A 98 28.69 -6.56 28.89
CA GLU A 98 29.13 -5.28 29.48
C GLU A 98 30.27 -4.62 28.69
N PRO A 99 30.28 -3.28 28.60
CA PRO A 99 31.13 -2.58 27.66
C PRO A 99 32.62 -2.75 27.99
N GLN A 100 33.32 -3.58 27.20
CA GLN A 100 34.77 -3.47 27.13
C GLN A 100 35.14 -2.18 26.38
N PRO A 101 36.04 -1.34 26.91
CA PRO A 101 36.42 -0.08 26.28
C PRO A 101 36.96 -0.33 24.86
N GLY A 102 36.38 0.38 23.87
CA GLY A 102 36.78 0.37 22.46
C GLY A 102 35.91 -0.48 21.50
N ARG A 103 35.42 -1.68 21.90
CA ARG A 103 34.75 -2.62 20.97
C ARG A 103 33.23 -2.51 20.91
N SER A 104 32.61 -1.93 21.94
CA SER A 104 31.15 -1.72 21.97
C SER A 104 30.64 -0.74 20.91
N GLN A 105 31.50 0.14 20.38
CA GLN A 105 31.11 1.15 19.38
C GLN A 105 30.97 0.56 17.99
N GLU A 106 31.85 -0.37 17.61
CA GLU A 106 31.75 -1.07 16.34
C GLU A 106 30.47 -1.91 16.26
N ALA A 107 30.11 -2.61 17.35
CA ALA A 107 28.84 -3.32 17.45
C ALA A 107 27.63 -2.38 17.31
N ARG A 108 27.66 -1.21 17.98
CA ARG A 108 26.59 -0.20 17.87
C ARG A 108 26.48 0.38 16.45
N PHE A 109 27.61 0.64 15.80
CA PHE A 109 27.64 1.17 14.43
C PHE A 109 27.03 0.16 13.45
N TRP A 110 27.49 -1.10 13.47
CA TRP A 110 26.92 -2.11 12.57
C TRP A 110 25.47 -2.47 12.89
N ALA A 111 25.05 -2.38 14.16
CA ALA A 111 23.64 -2.46 14.52
C ALA A 111 22.84 -1.32 13.87
N ALA A 112 23.34 -0.08 13.91
CA ALA A 112 22.71 1.08 13.28
C ALA A 112 22.59 0.91 11.75
N GLU A 113 23.66 0.49 11.09
CA GLU A 113 23.65 0.16 9.65
C GLU A 113 22.62 -0.93 9.31
N THR A 114 22.55 -1.98 10.14
CA THR A 114 21.59 -3.07 9.95
C THR A 114 20.16 -2.57 10.08
N LEU A 115 19.87 -1.77 11.11
CA LEU A 115 18.56 -1.16 11.32
C LEU A 115 18.19 -0.23 10.17
N PHE A 116 19.14 0.54 9.65
CA PHE A 116 18.94 1.40 8.48
C PHE A 116 18.56 0.56 7.25
N ARG A 117 19.29 -0.53 6.96
CA ARG A 117 19.00 -1.46 5.86
C ARG A 117 17.65 -2.18 6.03
N LEU A 118 17.24 -2.44 7.27
CA LEU A 118 15.91 -2.96 7.63
C LEU A 118 14.78 -1.91 7.55
N LYS A 119 15.10 -0.66 7.18
CA LYS A 119 14.17 0.49 7.15
C LYS A 119 13.58 0.85 8.52
N ARG A 120 14.24 0.43 9.61
CA ARG A 120 13.90 0.78 11.00
C ARG A 120 14.58 2.10 11.37
N TYR A 121 14.22 3.18 10.67
CA TYR A 121 14.99 4.43 10.65
C TYR A 121 15.04 5.16 12.01
N ASP A 122 13.98 5.16 12.81
CA ASP A 122 14.01 5.78 14.14
C ASP A 122 14.97 5.07 15.11
N GLU A 123 15.06 3.74 15.00
CA GLU A 123 15.98 2.92 15.79
C GLU A 123 17.42 3.09 15.30
N ALA A 124 17.62 3.11 13.97
CA ALA A 124 18.91 3.42 13.37
C ALA A 124 19.42 4.80 13.82
N ARG A 125 18.54 5.82 13.81
CA ARG A 125 18.85 7.18 14.30
C ARG A 125 19.35 7.14 15.74
N ALA A 126 18.62 6.46 16.62
CA ALA A 126 18.98 6.33 18.02
C ALA A 126 20.34 5.61 18.20
N ALA A 127 20.57 4.55 17.42
CA ALA A 127 21.79 3.76 17.44
C ALA A 127 23.01 4.54 16.94
N TYR A 128 22.93 5.26 15.82
CA TYR A 128 24.00 6.14 15.35
C TYR A 128 24.31 7.25 16.38
N GLY A 129 23.27 7.88 16.94
CA GLY A 129 23.43 8.87 18.00
C GLY A 129 24.13 8.30 19.25
N ALA A 130 23.92 7.02 19.57
CA ALA A 130 24.60 6.36 20.68
C ALA A 130 26.09 6.12 20.41
N VAL A 131 26.49 5.84 19.15
CA VAL A 131 27.92 5.74 18.77
C VAL A 131 28.62 7.08 19.03
N ILE A 132 28.03 8.18 18.56
CA ILE A 132 28.60 9.53 18.66
C ILE A 132 28.72 9.98 20.12
N ARG A 133 27.70 9.73 20.96
CA ARG A 133 27.70 10.13 22.38
C ARG A 133 28.65 9.31 23.26
N ALA A 134 28.89 8.05 22.90
CA ALA A 134 29.69 7.16 23.73
C ALA A 134 31.18 7.52 23.70
N ASP A 135 31.70 7.95 22.55
CA ASP A 135 33.10 8.31 22.37
C ASP A 135 33.31 9.10 21.08
N ALA A 136 33.48 10.41 21.20
CA ALA A 136 33.75 11.27 20.06
C ALA A 136 35.11 11.01 19.40
N ALA A 137 36.04 10.29 20.05
CA ALA A 137 37.34 9.92 19.49
C ALA A 137 37.31 8.60 18.69
N SER A 138 36.14 7.96 18.57
CA SER A 138 35.97 6.74 17.78
C SER A 138 36.40 6.94 16.33
N PRO A 139 37.16 5.99 15.73
CA PRO A 139 37.37 5.97 14.29
C PRO A 139 36.07 5.87 13.47
N LEU A 140 34.98 5.38 14.08
CA LEU A 140 33.67 5.22 13.45
C LEU A 140 32.71 6.40 13.71
N ALA A 141 33.12 7.39 14.51
CA ALA A 141 32.29 8.56 14.78
C ALA A 141 31.93 9.35 13.51
N PRO A 142 32.85 9.57 12.53
CA PRO A 142 32.50 10.23 11.26
C PRO A 142 31.45 9.43 10.47
N ASP A 143 31.65 8.11 10.33
CA ASP A 143 30.71 7.24 9.62
C ASP A 143 29.34 7.20 10.30
N ALA A 144 29.31 7.15 11.63
CA ALA A 144 28.08 7.19 12.41
C ALA A 144 27.35 8.53 12.29
N MET A 145 28.08 9.66 12.28
CA MET A 145 27.49 10.98 12.10
C MET A 145 26.97 11.19 10.68
N TYR A 146 27.65 10.62 9.69
CA TYR A 146 27.12 10.55 8.33
C TYR A 146 25.86 9.69 8.24
N GLY A 147 25.89 8.47 8.79
CA GLY A 147 24.73 7.58 8.84
C GLY A 147 23.54 8.22 9.54
N LEU A 148 23.78 8.96 10.63
CA LEU A 148 22.77 9.77 11.30
C LEU A 148 22.20 10.85 10.37
N ALA A 149 23.05 11.62 9.69
CA ALA A 149 22.61 12.67 8.77
C ALA A 149 21.75 12.11 7.63
N VAL A 150 22.15 10.98 7.03
CA VAL A 150 21.38 10.28 5.99
C VAL A 150 20.07 9.74 6.54
N THR A 151 20.07 9.21 7.76
CA THR A 151 18.86 8.72 8.44
C THR A 151 17.88 9.86 8.69
N GLU A 152 18.36 11.02 9.15
CA GLU A 152 17.53 12.21 9.35
C GLU A 152 16.97 12.74 8.02
N LEU A 153 17.78 12.76 6.95
CA LEU A 153 17.28 13.08 5.60
C LEU A 153 16.17 12.10 5.17
N THR A 154 16.38 10.80 5.38
CA THR A 154 15.42 9.75 5.04
C THR A 154 14.11 9.91 5.82
N LEU A 155 14.20 10.35 7.07
CA LEU A 155 13.07 10.69 7.94
C LEU A 155 12.45 12.06 7.63
N ARG A 156 12.89 12.75 6.56
CA ARG A 156 12.45 14.09 6.16
C ARG A 156 12.72 15.18 7.20
N ARG A 157 13.72 14.98 8.07
CA ARG A 157 14.10 15.88 9.17
C ARG A 157 15.30 16.74 8.76
N LEU A 158 15.00 17.82 8.04
CA LEU A 158 16.00 18.67 7.41
C LEU A 158 16.94 19.34 8.42
N GLU A 159 16.40 20.04 9.41
CA GLU A 159 17.18 20.75 10.45
C GLU A 159 18.17 19.82 11.19
N PRO A 160 17.75 18.65 11.73
CA PRO A 160 18.68 17.69 12.32
C PRO A 160 19.73 17.13 11.35
N ALA A 161 19.37 16.90 10.09
CA ALA A 161 20.31 16.41 9.08
C ALA A 161 21.42 17.45 8.83
N ILE A 162 21.05 18.73 8.72
CA ILE A 162 22.00 19.84 8.53
C ILE A 162 22.91 19.97 9.74
N ALA A 163 22.37 19.92 10.94
CA ALA A 163 23.16 19.96 12.17
C ALA A 163 24.21 18.83 12.19
N SER A 164 23.82 17.63 11.79
CA SER A 164 24.70 16.45 11.71
C SER A 164 25.79 16.62 10.65
N TYR A 165 25.44 17.10 9.46
CA TYR A 165 26.43 17.36 8.41
C TYR A 165 27.38 18.53 8.76
N ARG A 166 26.87 19.61 9.37
CA ARG A 166 27.70 20.74 9.85
C ARG A 166 28.71 20.25 10.88
N GLY A 167 28.27 19.45 11.84
CA GLY A 167 29.15 18.85 12.82
C GLY A 167 30.20 17.93 12.19
N LEU A 168 29.81 17.12 11.19
CA LEU A 168 30.74 16.26 10.44
C LEU A 168 31.86 17.08 9.78
N VAL A 169 31.51 18.17 9.08
CA VAL A 169 32.50 19.04 8.42
C VAL A 169 33.38 19.78 9.42
N GLN A 170 32.82 20.24 10.53
CA GLN A 170 33.57 20.98 11.55
C GLN A 170 34.56 20.08 12.30
N GLN A 171 34.16 18.85 12.63
CA GLN A 171 34.96 17.93 13.44
C GLN A 171 35.91 17.07 12.58
N TRP A 172 35.52 16.71 11.35
CA TRP A 172 36.29 15.88 10.43
C TRP A 172 36.32 16.46 9.00
N PRO A 173 36.99 17.59 8.78
CA PRO A 173 37.01 18.28 7.49
C PRO A 173 37.60 17.43 6.35
N GLU A 174 38.59 16.57 6.63
CA GLU A 174 39.19 15.68 5.62
C GLU A 174 38.24 14.55 5.18
N TYR A 175 37.38 14.07 6.08
CA TYR A 175 36.37 13.03 5.79
C TYR A 175 35.25 13.59 4.89
N ALA A 176 34.88 14.86 5.09
CA ALA A 176 33.87 15.53 4.29
C ALA A 176 34.32 15.80 2.84
N LEU A 177 35.61 16.09 2.62
CA LEU A 177 36.14 16.42 1.29
C LEU A 177 36.16 15.24 0.30
N MET A 178 36.01 14.00 0.78
CA MET A 178 36.15 12.78 -0.03
C MET A 178 34.81 12.09 -0.36
N SER A 179 33.65 12.70 -0.05
CA SER A 179 32.41 11.93 0.12
C SER A 179 31.12 12.66 -0.35
N GLN A 180 30.10 11.88 -0.77
CA GLN A 180 28.70 12.33 -1.01
C GLN A 180 28.10 13.23 0.10
N PRO A 181 28.43 13.03 1.40
CA PRO A 181 28.00 13.90 2.50
C PRO A 181 28.23 15.41 2.31
N ALA A 182 29.38 15.84 1.77
CA ALA A 182 29.64 17.27 1.59
C ALA A 182 28.78 17.90 0.48
N LEU A 183 28.45 17.12 -0.56
CA LEU A 183 27.52 17.56 -1.61
C LEU A 183 26.09 17.68 -1.06
N ALA A 184 25.64 16.71 -0.27
CA ALA A 184 24.35 16.75 0.40
C ALA A 184 24.27 17.93 1.37
N LEU A 185 25.30 18.15 2.21
CA LEU A 185 25.37 19.31 3.10
C LEU A 185 25.32 20.63 2.33
N GLY A 186 26.15 20.79 1.30
CA GLY A 186 26.21 22.02 0.53
C GLY A 186 24.85 22.40 -0.07
N ARG A 187 24.14 21.41 -0.63
CA ARG A 187 22.77 21.59 -1.10
C ARG A 187 21.81 21.97 0.02
N THR A 188 21.91 21.29 1.15
CA THR A 188 20.99 21.52 2.27
C THR A 188 21.18 22.90 2.91
N LEU A 189 22.43 23.38 3.04
CA LEU A 189 22.75 24.73 3.49
C LEU A 189 22.29 25.80 2.51
N GLU A 190 22.42 25.52 1.21
CA GLU A 190 21.96 26.45 0.17
C GLU A 190 20.44 26.62 0.21
N TYR A 191 19.68 25.54 0.45
CA TYR A 191 18.23 25.64 0.67
C TYR A 191 17.90 26.55 1.86
N GLU A 192 18.50 26.33 3.03
CA GLU A 192 18.28 27.17 4.22
C GLU A 192 18.57 28.65 3.93
N ALA A 193 19.72 28.93 3.30
CA ALA A 193 20.13 30.29 3.00
C ALA A 193 19.10 31.00 2.12
N LEU A 194 18.61 30.33 1.07
CA LEU A 194 17.59 30.86 0.16
C LEU A 194 16.24 31.08 0.87
N MET A 195 15.86 30.19 1.78
CA MET A 195 14.60 30.30 2.53
C MET A 195 14.66 31.35 3.64
N ALA A 196 15.85 31.65 4.18
CA ALA A 196 16.06 32.62 5.25
C ALA A 196 16.28 34.07 4.75
N GLU A 197 16.33 34.30 3.43
CA GLU A 197 16.47 35.65 2.87
C GLU A 197 15.34 36.57 3.36
N ALA A 198 15.72 37.70 3.97
CA ALA A 198 14.76 38.70 4.45
C ALA A 198 13.94 39.33 3.32
N THR A 199 14.55 39.43 2.13
CA THR A 199 13.90 39.84 0.88
C THR A 199 14.15 38.75 -0.15
N PRO A 200 13.34 37.68 -0.18
CA PRO A 200 13.57 36.57 -1.08
C PRO A 200 13.42 37.03 -2.53
N THR A 201 14.03 36.30 -3.45
CA THR A 201 13.80 36.48 -4.89
C THR A 201 13.00 35.31 -5.46
N ALA A 202 12.23 35.56 -6.53
CA ALA A 202 11.49 34.49 -7.21
C ALA A 202 12.42 33.37 -7.71
N ALA A 203 13.62 33.71 -8.19
CA ALA A 203 14.63 32.75 -8.59
C ALA A 203 15.19 31.95 -7.39
N GLY A 204 15.40 32.62 -6.25
CA GLY A 204 15.84 31.98 -5.01
C GLY A 204 14.84 30.96 -4.47
N LEU A 205 13.56 31.33 -4.36
CA LEU A 205 12.51 30.41 -3.90
C LEU A 205 12.27 29.25 -4.88
N TYR A 206 12.31 29.50 -6.19
CA TYR A 206 12.23 28.43 -7.18
C TYR A 206 13.39 27.44 -7.03
N ARG A 207 14.62 27.96 -6.88
CA ARG A 207 15.83 27.17 -6.68
C ARG A 207 15.80 26.39 -5.37
N ALA A 208 15.29 26.98 -4.28
CA ALA A 208 15.09 26.29 -3.01
C ALA A 208 14.18 25.07 -3.20
N GLY A 209 13.06 25.20 -3.91
CA GLY A 209 12.19 24.06 -4.19
C GLY A 209 12.87 22.97 -5.02
N ILE A 210 13.69 23.32 -6.03
CA ILE A 210 14.47 22.35 -6.81
C ILE A 210 15.48 21.60 -5.93
N ILE A 211 16.17 22.31 -5.04
CA ILE A 211 17.13 21.72 -4.12
C ILE A 211 16.43 20.76 -3.16
N ALA A 212 15.33 21.19 -2.53
CA ALA A 212 14.55 20.37 -1.61
C ALA A 212 14.03 19.09 -2.29
N GLY A 213 13.49 19.21 -3.52
CA GLY A 213 13.03 18.07 -4.31
C GLY A 213 14.16 17.11 -4.67
N GLY A 214 15.33 17.63 -5.06
CA GLY A 214 16.52 16.83 -5.34
C GLY A 214 17.10 16.12 -4.10
N LEU A 215 16.79 16.62 -2.90
CA LEU A 215 17.11 15.97 -1.62
C LEU A 215 15.99 15.01 -1.15
N GLY A 216 14.88 14.90 -1.87
CA GLY A 216 13.72 14.06 -1.50
C GLY A 216 12.79 14.67 -0.46
N HIS A 217 12.94 15.96 -0.13
CA HIS A 217 12.08 16.68 0.82
C HIS A 217 10.90 17.33 0.11
N GLU A 218 9.92 16.50 -0.25
CA GLU A 218 8.72 16.92 -0.98
C GLU A 218 7.95 18.03 -0.25
N GLN A 219 7.84 17.98 1.09
CA GLN A 219 7.20 19.06 1.86
C GLN A 219 7.98 20.37 1.76
N ALA A 220 9.30 20.34 1.99
CA ALA A 220 10.14 21.53 1.92
C ALA A 220 10.19 22.14 0.50
N GLN A 221 10.04 21.29 -0.52
CA GLN A 221 9.86 21.69 -1.91
C GLN A 221 8.52 22.39 -2.10
N GLN A 222 7.44 21.81 -1.58
CA GLN A 222 6.12 22.42 -1.63
C GLN A 222 6.12 23.78 -0.93
N ASP A 223 6.66 23.86 0.28
CA ASP A 223 6.71 25.09 1.08
C ASP A 223 7.44 26.23 0.33
N ALA A 224 8.58 25.93 -0.30
CA ALA A 224 9.33 26.91 -1.09
C ALA A 224 8.56 27.39 -2.33
N TRP A 225 7.88 26.48 -3.03
CA TRP A 225 7.11 26.80 -4.23
C TRP A 225 5.75 27.44 -3.94
N MET A 226 5.11 27.12 -2.80
CA MET A 226 3.93 27.82 -2.31
C MET A 226 4.26 29.25 -1.93
N ARG A 227 5.35 29.46 -1.15
CA ARG A 227 5.84 30.80 -0.82
C ARG A 227 6.19 31.63 -2.07
N LEU A 228 6.78 31.00 -3.09
CA LEU A 228 7.01 31.64 -4.39
C LEU A 228 5.70 32.12 -5.03
N GLY A 229 4.64 31.32 -4.96
CA GLY A 229 3.31 31.69 -5.47
C GLY A 229 2.65 32.82 -4.69
N GLU A 230 2.83 32.86 -3.38
CA GLU A 230 2.29 33.91 -2.51
C GLU A 230 3.01 35.24 -2.70
N GLU A 231 4.34 35.24 -2.74
CA GLU A 231 5.14 36.47 -2.80
C GLU A 231 5.31 37.00 -4.24
N PHE A 232 5.25 36.13 -5.25
CA PHE A 232 5.47 36.48 -6.65
C PHE A 232 4.40 35.89 -7.60
N PRO A 233 3.10 36.15 -7.39
CA PRO A 233 2.00 35.45 -8.09
C PRO A 233 2.05 35.57 -9.62
N GLU A 234 2.54 36.70 -10.15
CA GLU A 234 2.60 36.97 -11.59
C GLU A 234 3.96 36.63 -12.23
N HIS A 235 4.91 36.09 -11.46
CA HIS A 235 6.24 35.80 -11.98
C HIS A 235 6.24 34.51 -12.82
N ARG A 236 7.00 34.47 -13.92
CA ARG A 236 7.08 33.28 -14.81
C ARG A 236 7.49 31.99 -14.09
N LEU A 237 8.37 32.08 -13.08
CA LEU A 237 8.80 30.93 -12.29
C LEU A 237 7.70 30.38 -11.39
N THR A 238 6.72 31.21 -11.03
CA THR A 238 5.55 30.78 -10.25
C THR A 238 4.71 29.82 -11.07
N ARG A 239 4.48 30.09 -12.36
CA ARG A 239 3.75 29.15 -13.24
C ARG A 239 4.50 27.81 -13.37
N ARG A 240 5.82 27.84 -13.48
CA ARG A 240 6.66 26.63 -13.50
C ARG A 240 6.61 25.87 -12.18
N ALA A 241 6.64 26.57 -11.05
CA ALA A 241 6.52 25.97 -9.71
C ALA A 241 5.14 25.34 -9.49
N LEU A 242 4.07 26.03 -9.89
CA LEU A 242 2.69 25.50 -9.84
C LEU A 242 2.53 24.23 -10.68
N LEU A 243 3.14 24.15 -11.87
CA LEU A 243 3.17 22.91 -12.64
C LEU A 243 3.87 21.78 -11.88
N GLY A 244 4.99 22.08 -11.20
CA GLY A 244 5.69 21.12 -10.35
C GLY A 244 4.84 20.66 -9.16
N LEU A 245 4.16 21.58 -8.48
CA LEU A 245 3.22 21.28 -7.39
C LEU A 245 2.04 20.44 -7.90
N ALA A 246 1.49 20.76 -9.08
CA ALA A 246 0.42 20.01 -9.70
C ALA A 246 0.83 18.56 -9.99
N ALA A 247 2.06 18.35 -10.47
CA ALA A 247 2.61 17.01 -10.73
C ALA A 247 2.82 16.22 -9.42
N ILE A 248 3.24 16.89 -8.35
CA ILE A 248 3.33 16.28 -7.01
C ILE A 248 1.94 15.86 -6.52
N ALA A 249 0.95 16.75 -6.59
CA ALA A 249 -0.44 16.47 -6.21
C ALA A 249 -1.02 15.29 -7.03
N TYR A 250 -0.74 15.25 -8.34
CA TYR A 250 -1.14 14.14 -9.20
C TYR A 250 -0.56 12.80 -8.73
N LYS A 251 0.75 12.77 -8.42
CA LYS A 251 1.45 11.57 -7.94
C LYS A 251 0.89 11.08 -6.59
N LEU A 252 0.47 12.02 -5.73
CA LEU A 252 -0.20 11.75 -4.46
C LEU A 252 -1.70 11.40 -4.62
N GLN A 253 -2.19 11.33 -5.86
CA GLN A 253 -3.60 11.07 -6.21
C GLN A 253 -4.59 12.13 -5.71
N HIS A 254 -4.09 13.34 -5.40
CA HIS A 254 -4.91 14.50 -5.09
C HIS A 254 -5.31 15.20 -6.39
N PHE A 255 -6.15 14.53 -7.20
CA PHE A 255 -6.42 14.96 -8.58
C PHE A 255 -7.12 16.32 -8.69
N ASP A 256 -8.02 16.68 -7.76
CA ASP A 256 -8.67 17.99 -7.79
C ASP A 256 -7.70 19.14 -7.46
N GLU A 257 -6.78 18.93 -6.51
CA GLU A 257 -5.69 19.87 -6.21
C GLU A 257 -4.74 20.02 -7.40
N SER A 258 -4.35 18.89 -8.01
CA SER A 258 -3.54 18.87 -9.22
C SER A 258 -4.19 19.67 -10.36
N LEU A 259 -5.48 19.47 -10.61
CA LEU A 259 -6.23 20.22 -11.61
C LEU A 259 -6.24 21.72 -11.33
N ALA A 260 -6.49 22.13 -10.08
CA ALA A 260 -6.50 23.54 -9.71
C ALA A 260 -5.14 24.22 -9.97
N LEU A 261 -4.06 23.58 -9.53
CA LEU A 261 -2.69 24.08 -9.72
C LEU A 261 -2.29 24.09 -11.19
N ALA A 262 -2.59 23.02 -11.93
CA ALA A 262 -2.26 22.89 -13.35
C ALA A 262 -3.02 23.92 -14.22
N ARG A 263 -4.30 24.19 -13.91
CA ARG A 263 -5.07 25.23 -14.62
C ARG A 263 -4.44 26.61 -14.46
N THR A 264 -3.97 26.96 -13.26
CA THR A 264 -3.24 28.22 -13.06
C THR A 264 -1.88 28.20 -13.78
N ALA A 265 -1.16 27.07 -13.79
CA ALA A 265 0.08 26.93 -14.53
C ALA A 265 -0.10 27.05 -16.06
N ALA A 266 -1.23 26.60 -16.61
CA ALA A 266 -1.56 26.69 -18.02
C ALA A 266 -1.73 28.14 -18.52
N LEU A 267 -1.90 29.11 -17.61
CA LEU A 267 -1.90 30.54 -17.93
C LEU A 267 -0.48 31.11 -18.21
N SER A 268 0.55 30.26 -18.22
CA SER A 268 1.93 30.67 -18.52
C SER A 268 2.08 31.23 -19.94
N GLU A 269 2.88 32.28 -20.08
CA GLU A 269 3.35 32.76 -21.38
C GLU A 269 4.37 31.80 -22.02
N ASP A 270 5.11 31.04 -21.19
CA ASP A 270 6.00 29.97 -21.65
C ASP A 270 5.18 28.80 -22.20
N THR A 271 5.29 28.60 -23.52
CA THR A 271 4.58 27.55 -24.26
C THR A 271 4.86 26.15 -23.72
N THR A 272 6.09 25.85 -23.28
CA THR A 272 6.44 24.52 -22.75
C THR A 272 5.68 24.27 -21.45
N VAL A 273 5.72 25.23 -20.52
CA VAL A 273 5.01 25.14 -19.23
C VAL A 273 3.50 25.03 -19.47
N ARG A 274 2.96 25.83 -20.39
CA ARG A 274 1.54 25.79 -20.73
C ARG A 274 1.13 24.41 -21.27
N VAL A 275 1.86 23.86 -22.23
CA VAL A 275 1.54 22.54 -22.81
C VAL A 275 1.69 21.43 -21.79
N GLU A 276 2.75 21.41 -20.98
CA GLU A 276 2.91 20.41 -19.92
C GLU A 276 1.77 20.48 -18.89
N ALA A 277 1.28 21.68 -18.58
CA ALA A 277 0.12 21.86 -17.72
C ALA A 277 -1.16 21.32 -18.36
N LEU A 278 -1.43 21.63 -19.64
CA LEU A 278 -2.58 21.10 -20.39
C LEU A 278 -2.57 19.57 -20.44
N LEU A 279 -1.41 18.96 -20.69
CA LEU A 279 -1.22 17.51 -20.65
C LEU A 279 -1.58 16.93 -19.28
N LEU A 280 -1.11 17.55 -18.19
CA LEU A 280 -1.41 17.10 -16.84
C LEU A 280 -2.90 17.25 -16.50
N ILE A 281 -3.56 18.32 -16.95
CA ILE A 281 -5.01 18.50 -16.81
C ILE A 281 -5.74 17.37 -17.57
N GLY A 282 -5.32 17.07 -18.80
CA GLY A 282 -5.86 15.97 -19.59
C GLY A 282 -5.70 14.61 -18.92
N GLU A 283 -4.52 14.32 -18.36
CA GLU A 283 -4.23 13.06 -17.66
C GLU A 283 -5.06 12.92 -16.37
N ALA A 284 -5.19 14.00 -15.59
CA ALA A 284 -6.05 14.03 -14.41
C ALA A 284 -7.53 13.89 -14.78
N GLY A 285 -7.97 14.56 -15.83
CA GLY A 285 -9.34 14.45 -16.36
C GLY A 285 -9.65 13.03 -16.83
N LEU A 286 -8.74 12.38 -17.56
CA LEU A 286 -8.88 10.99 -17.99
C LEU A 286 -9.00 10.05 -16.78
N THR A 287 -8.16 10.22 -15.77
CA THR A 287 -8.19 9.43 -14.53
C THR A 287 -9.50 9.60 -13.76
N LEU A 288 -10.07 10.80 -13.79
CA LEU A 288 -11.36 11.14 -13.18
C LEU A 288 -12.58 10.83 -14.08
N ASN A 289 -12.37 10.23 -15.25
CA ASN A 289 -13.40 9.97 -16.27
C ASN A 289 -14.12 11.25 -16.77
N ARG A 290 -13.48 12.42 -16.66
CA ARG A 290 -13.94 13.70 -17.25
C ARG A 290 -13.47 13.79 -18.70
N TYR A 291 -13.98 12.90 -19.55
CA TYR A 291 -13.45 12.70 -20.91
C TYR A 291 -13.57 13.90 -21.83
N SER A 292 -14.68 14.67 -21.74
CA SER A 292 -14.86 15.90 -22.52
C SER A 292 -13.76 16.91 -22.23
N ASP A 293 -13.55 17.17 -20.94
CA ASP A 293 -12.59 18.16 -20.45
C ASP A 293 -11.18 17.68 -20.78
N ALA A 294 -10.88 16.39 -20.58
CA ALA A 294 -9.58 15.83 -20.91
C ALA A 294 -9.25 15.96 -22.40
N LEU A 295 -10.23 15.69 -23.27
CA LEU A 295 -10.05 15.76 -24.71
C LEU A 295 -9.75 17.20 -25.18
N GLU A 296 -10.50 18.18 -24.68
CA GLU A 296 -10.29 19.61 -25.00
C GLU A 296 -8.86 20.05 -24.67
N GLU A 297 -8.34 19.64 -23.51
CA GLU A 297 -7.03 20.05 -23.02
C GLU A 297 -5.90 19.34 -23.80
N PHE A 298 -6.08 18.06 -24.16
CA PHE A 298 -5.14 17.37 -25.03
C PHE A 298 -5.14 17.92 -26.47
N GLU A 299 -6.29 18.27 -27.03
CA GLU A 299 -6.37 18.91 -28.33
C GLU A 299 -5.70 20.29 -28.33
N ALA A 300 -5.93 21.09 -27.30
CA ALA A 300 -5.23 22.37 -27.10
C ALA A 300 -3.71 22.18 -27.00
N ALA A 301 -3.24 21.15 -26.28
CA ALA A 301 -1.83 20.81 -26.18
C ALA A 301 -1.23 20.36 -27.53
N ALA A 302 -1.97 19.57 -28.32
CA ALA A 302 -1.52 19.08 -29.62
C ALA A 302 -1.46 20.18 -30.69
N MET A 303 -2.32 21.20 -30.59
CA MET A 303 -2.40 22.33 -31.52
C MET A 303 -1.51 23.53 -31.14
N ALA A 304 -0.90 23.53 -29.96
CA ALA A 304 -0.12 24.66 -29.49
C ALA A 304 1.09 24.93 -30.40
N SER A 305 1.17 26.14 -30.95
CA SER A 305 2.27 26.60 -31.80
C SER A 305 3.59 26.66 -31.02
N GLY A 306 4.68 26.14 -31.59
CA GLY A 306 6.01 26.15 -30.96
C GLY A 306 6.22 25.05 -29.92
N THR A 307 5.33 24.07 -29.86
CA THR A 307 5.43 22.91 -28.98
C THR A 307 6.47 21.92 -29.48
N ASP A 308 7.22 21.33 -28.53
CA ASP A 308 8.12 20.22 -28.82
C ASP A 308 7.35 19.03 -29.41
N THR A 309 7.92 18.39 -30.44
CA THR A 309 7.29 17.29 -31.16
C THR A 309 6.93 16.14 -30.20
N ALA A 310 7.75 15.89 -29.18
CA ALA A 310 7.46 14.86 -28.17
C ALA A 310 6.22 15.19 -27.32
N LEU A 311 6.05 16.45 -26.91
CA LEU A 311 4.86 16.89 -26.17
C LEU A 311 3.59 16.80 -27.03
N ARG A 312 3.68 17.15 -28.32
CA ARG A 312 2.57 16.96 -29.27
C ARG A 312 2.16 15.48 -29.36
N PHE A 313 3.11 14.56 -29.47
CA PHE A 313 2.77 13.13 -29.53
C PHE A 313 2.22 12.59 -28.20
N ARG A 314 2.68 13.10 -27.05
CA ARG A 314 2.07 12.78 -25.76
C ARG A 314 0.61 13.23 -25.71
N ALA A 315 0.29 14.41 -26.26
CA ALA A 315 -1.08 14.89 -26.37
C ALA A 315 -1.93 13.97 -27.27
N LEU A 316 -1.43 13.59 -28.45
CA LEU A 316 -2.10 12.65 -29.35
C LEU A 316 -2.32 11.27 -28.70
N ALA A 317 -1.37 10.79 -27.91
CA ALA A 317 -1.52 9.54 -27.17
C ALA A 317 -2.63 9.67 -26.10
N GLY A 318 -2.73 10.82 -25.44
CA GLY A 318 -3.83 11.18 -24.53
C GLY A 318 -5.19 11.20 -25.21
N ILE A 319 -5.30 11.84 -26.39
CA ILE A 319 -6.52 11.83 -27.23
C ILE A 319 -6.93 10.39 -27.55
N GLY A 320 -5.99 9.57 -28.02
CA GLY A 320 -6.24 8.16 -28.31
C GLY A 320 -6.72 7.38 -27.08
N ALA A 321 -6.13 7.63 -25.91
CA ALA A 321 -6.52 6.99 -24.65
C ALA A 321 -7.93 7.40 -24.19
N VAL A 322 -8.30 8.67 -24.37
CA VAL A 322 -9.66 9.16 -24.08
C VAL A 322 -10.70 8.47 -24.98
N TYR A 323 -10.44 8.37 -26.29
CA TYR A 323 -11.34 7.66 -27.20
C TYR A 323 -11.40 6.17 -26.93
N GLU A 324 -10.27 5.54 -26.57
CA GLU A 324 -10.25 4.13 -26.20
C GLU A 324 -11.05 3.85 -24.92
N ALA A 325 -10.93 4.70 -23.90
CA ALA A 325 -11.71 4.61 -22.67
C ALA A 325 -13.22 4.66 -22.94
N GLN A 326 -13.63 5.45 -23.94
CA GLN A 326 -15.01 5.57 -24.40
C GLN A 326 -15.42 4.49 -25.42
N ARG A 327 -14.53 3.55 -25.76
CA ARG A 327 -14.73 2.53 -26.81
C ARG A 327 -15.02 3.11 -28.20
N GLN A 328 -14.58 4.34 -28.45
CA GLN A 328 -14.62 4.98 -29.76
C GLN A 328 -13.39 4.53 -30.57
N TRP A 329 -13.40 3.27 -30.99
CA TRP A 329 -12.23 2.59 -31.56
C TRP A 329 -11.69 3.25 -32.83
N ALA A 330 -12.55 3.83 -33.66
CA ALA A 330 -12.16 4.50 -34.90
C ALA A 330 -11.38 5.79 -34.62
N ASP A 331 -11.87 6.61 -33.69
CA ASP A 331 -11.21 7.87 -33.31
C ASP A 331 -9.90 7.60 -32.56
N ALA A 332 -9.88 6.58 -31.69
CA ALA A 332 -8.66 6.12 -31.03
C ALA A 332 -7.60 5.64 -32.05
N ALA A 333 -8.03 4.88 -33.07
CA ALA A 333 -7.14 4.42 -34.13
C ALA A 333 -6.55 5.59 -34.93
N THR A 334 -7.35 6.59 -35.27
CA THR A 334 -6.88 7.80 -35.97
C THR A 334 -5.79 8.52 -35.17
N ALA A 335 -5.99 8.72 -33.86
CA ALA A 335 -5.01 9.39 -33.00
C ALA A 335 -3.69 8.61 -32.90
N TYR A 336 -3.73 7.29 -32.76
CA TYR A 336 -2.51 6.46 -32.71
C TYR A 336 -1.82 6.34 -34.07
N GLN A 337 -2.57 6.30 -35.17
CA GLN A 337 -2.02 6.25 -36.53
C GLN A 337 -1.19 7.50 -36.84
N GLU A 338 -1.67 8.68 -36.45
CA GLU A 338 -0.93 9.94 -36.62
C GLU A 338 0.46 9.89 -35.94
N ILE A 339 0.56 9.27 -34.77
CA ILE A 339 1.84 9.10 -34.07
C ILE A 339 2.74 8.13 -34.86
N VAL A 340 2.20 7.00 -35.32
CA VAL A 340 2.94 6.02 -36.11
C VAL A 340 3.52 6.65 -37.38
N ASP A 341 2.73 7.48 -38.06
CA ASP A 341 3.11 8.08 -39.35
C ASP A 341 4.08 9.24 -39.21
N SER A 342 3.95 10.03 -38.14
CA SER A 342 4.67 11.30 -37.99
C SER A 342 5.83 11.26 -36.99
N SER A 343 5.89 10.27 -36.09
CA SER A 343 6.95 10.19 -35.07
C SER A 343 8.28 9.73 -35.66
N SER A 344 9.33 10.52 -35.41
CA SER A 344 10.72 10.15 -35.70
C SER A 344 11.35 9.27 -34.61
N ASP A 345 10.70 9.11 -33.45
CA ASP A 345 11.13 8.21 -32.37
C ASP A 345 10.62 6.78 -32.63
N PRO A 346 11.52 5.81 -32.89
CA PRO A 346 11.11 4.43 -33.18
C PRO A 346 10.45 3.71 -32.01
N ALA A 347 10.77 4.07 -30.77
CA ALA A 347 10.15 3.47 -29.58
C ALA A 347 8.71 3.94 -29.45
N LEU A 348 8.48 5.24 -29.62
CA LEU A 348 7.15 5.84 -29.57
C LEU A 348 6.25 5.34 -30.72
N SER A 349 6.77 5.28 -31.95
CA SER A 349 6.02 4.72 -33.09
C SER A 349 5.65 3.26 -32.87
N ARG A 350 6.54 2.46 -32.25
CA ARG A 350 6.24 1.06 -31.90
C ARG A 350 5.13 0.97 -30.86
N GLN A 351 5.22 1.74 -29.78
CA GLN A 351 4.21 1.74 -28.73
C GLN A 351 2.84 2.18 -29.28
N ALA A 352 2.80 3.23 -30.10
CA ALA A 352 1.59 3.67 -30.78
C ALA A 352 1.04 2.59 -31.73
N GLY A 353 1.92 1.89 -32.46
CA GLY A 353 1.54 0.77 -33.33
C GLY A 353 0.92 -0.42 -32.59
N GLU A 354 1.45 -0.77 -31.42
CA GLU A 354 0.87 -1.81 -30.55
C GLU A 354 -0.54 -1.42 -30.07
N ARG A 355 -0.72 -0.15 -29.66
CA ARG A 355 -2.03 0.36 -29.25
C ARG A 355 -3.00 0.45 -30.42
N LEU A 356 -2.54 0.92 -31.58
CA LEU A 356 -3.30 0.94 -32.83
C LEU A 356 -3.81 -0.47 -33.20
N ALA A 357 -2.98 -1.49 -33.07
CA ALA A 357 -3.39 -2.89 -33.32
C ALA A 357 -4.47 -3.34 -32.32
N ALA A 358 -4.33 -3.00 -31.04
CA ALA A 358 -5.31 -3.33 -30.01
C ALA A 358 -6.68 -2.66 -30.26
N VAL A 359 -6.70 -1.35 -30.57
CA VAL A 359 -7.95 -0.64 -30.86
C VAL A 359 -8.56 -1.08 -32.19
N SER A 360 -7.76 -1.42 -33.19
CA SER A 360 -8.23 -1.98 -34.46
C SER A 360 -8.91 -3.34 -34.27
N ALA A 361 -8.38 -4.19 -33.38
CA ALA A 361 -9.05 -5.44 -32.99
C ALA A 361 -10.35 -5.18 -32.21
N GLY A 362 -10.42 -4.09 -31.43
CA GLY A 362 -11.66 -3.59 -30.83
C GLY A 362 -12.70 -3.19 -31.88
N LEU A 363 -12.29 -2.39 -32.87
CA LEU A 363 -13.13 -1.95 -33.99
C LEU A 363 -13.66 -3.13 -34.81
N GLN A 364 -12.82 -4.11 -35.13
CA GLN A 364 -13.24 -5.32 -35.84
C GLN A 364 -14.26 -6.15 -35.04
N ARG A 365 -14.12 -6.22 -33.71
CA ARG A 365 -15.11 -6.90 -32.86
C ARG A 365 -16.42 -6.14 -32.82
N SER A 366 -16.38 -4.82 -32.68
CA SER A 366 -17.57 -3.95 -32.72
C SER A 366 -18.32 -4.10 -34.04
N THR A 367 -17.63 -3.96 -35.16
CA THR A 367 -18.24 -4.06 -36.50
C THR A 367 -18.78 -5.45 -36.81
N ARG A 368 -18.12 -6.53 -36.35
CA ARG A 368 -18.67 -7.89 -36.46
C ARG A 368 -19.91 -8.06 -35.59
N GLN A 369 -19.93 -7.51 -34.38
CA GLN A 369 -21.11 -7.53 -33.53
C GLN A 369 -22.25 -6.77 -34.19
N ASP A 370 -22.01 -5.56 -34.72
CA ASP A 370 -23.01 -4.78 -35.47
C ASP A 370 -23.51 -5.53 -36.71
N ALA A 371 -22.64 -6.25 -37.42
CA ALA A 371 -23.02 -7.06 -38.57
C ALA A 371 -23.85 -8.28 -38.17
N VAL A 372 -23.55 -8.92 -37.03
CA VAL A 372 -24.35 -10.02 -36.46
C VAL A 372 -25.70 -9.50 -35.99
N ASP A 373 -25.76 -8.34 -35.33
CA ASP A 373 -26.98 -7.70 -34.86
C ASP A 373 -27.87 -7.26 -36.05
N ARG A 374 -27.26 -6.77 -37.14
CA ARG A 374 -27.99 -6.46 -38.39
C ARG A 374 -28.44 -7.71 -39.15
N ALA A 375 -27.61 -8.75 -39.21
CA ALA A 375 -27.97 -10.00 -39.88
C ALA A 375 -29.08 -10.77 -39.14
N THR A 376 -29.11 -10.69 -37.81
CA THR A 376 -30.19 -11.25 -36.98
C THR A 376 -31.47 -10.42 -37.04
N ALA A 377 -31.38 -9.10 -37.33
CA ALA A 377 -32.55 -8.24 -37.55
C ALA A 377 -33.31 -8.51 -38.87
N VAL A 378 -32.68 -9.11 -39.88
CA VAL A 378 -33.31 -9.39 -41.20
C VAL A 378 -34.15 -10.67 -41.22
N VAL A 379 -34.07 -11.55 -40.20
CA VAL A 379 -34.63 -12.91 -40.23
C VAL A 379 -35.92 -13.10 -39.39
N GLN A 380 -36.55 -12.06 -38.84
CA GLN A 380 -37.77 -12.25 -38.00
C GLN A 380 -39.12 -12.21 -38.75
N PRO A 381 -40.09 -13.12 -38.44
CA PRO A 381 -41.51 -13.03 -38.81
C PRO A 381 -42.23 -11.97 -37.91
N PRO A 382 -43.53 -11.64 -38.09
CA PRO A 382 -44.10 -10.35 -37.67
C PRO A 382 -44.06 -10.13 -36.15
N PRO A 383 -44.09 -8.86 -35.69
CA PRO A 383 -43.48 -8.47 -34.43
C PRO A 383 -44.25 -8.99 -33.21
N LEU A 384 -43.57 -9.78 -32.39
CA LEU A 384 -43.91 -9.96 -30.98
C LEU A 384 -43.15 -8.89 -30.17
N ALA A 385 -43.90 -8.19 -29.34
CA ALA A 385 -43.51 -7.01 -28.57
C ALA A 385 -42.06 -7.03 -28.06
N MET A 386 -41.31 -5.96 -28.36
CA MET A 386 -40.06 -5.69 -27.64
C MET A 386 -40.34 -5.69 -26.15
N GLY A 387 -39.65 -6.53 -25.40
CA GLY A 387 -39.58 -6.40 -23.94
C GLY A 387 -39.10 -4.98 -23.58
N PRO A 388 -39.47 -4.46 -22.40
CA PRO A 388 -39.11 -3.11 -22.01
C PRO A 388 -37.59 -2.92 -22.07
N ALA A 389 -37.16 -1.76 -22.56
CA ALA A 389 -35.76 -1.35 -22.57
C ALA A 389 -35.18 -1.41 -21.14
N GLU A 390 -33.90 -1.80 -21.01
CA GLU A 390 -33.22 -1.80 -19.72
C GLU A 390 -33.20 -0.39 -19.11
N PRO A 391 -33.47 -0.24 -17.80
CA PRO A 391 -33.51 1.08 -17.18
C PRO A 391 -32.11 1.72 -17.16
N PRO A 392 -32.00 3.03 -17.44
CA PRO A 392 -30.72 3.74 -17.33
C PRO A 392 -30.26 3.81 -15.86
N ALA A 393 -28.95 3.90 -15.63
CA ALA A 393 -28.37 3.87 -14.29
C ALA A 393 -28.98 4.89 -13.29
N PRO A 394 -29.30 6.15 -13.67
CA PRO A 394 -29.99 7.08 -12.77
C PRO A 394 -31.37 6.59 -12.31
N GLN A 395 -32.08 5.83 -13.15
CA GLN A 395 -33.36 5.23 -12.77
C GLN A 395 -33.15 4.10 -11.75
N ILE A 396 -32.14 3.24 -11.96
CA ILE A 396 -31.78 2.18 -11.00
C ILE A 396 -31.43 2.78 -9.64
N ALA A 397 -30.63 3.85 -9.62
CA ALA A 397 -30.27 4.55 -8.38
C ALA A 397 -31.51 5.10 -7.66
N LYS A 398 -32.36 5.84 -8.39
CA LYS A 398 -33.60 6.42 -7.87
C LYS A 398 -34.55 5.38 -7.28
N GLU A 399 -34.68 4.22 -7.92
CA GLU A 399 -35.54 3.13 -7.46
C GLU A 399 -34.91 2.36 -6.28
N THR A 400 -33.59 2.35 -6.15
CA THR A 400 -32.88 1.59 -5.13
C THR A 400 -32.76 2.33 -3.80
N PHE A 401 -32.40 3.63 -3.80
CA PHE A 401 -32.11 4.38 -2.57
C PHE A 401 -33.18 4.29 -1.48
N PRO A 402 -34.50 4.35 -1.79
CA PRO A 402 -35.55 4.22 -0.77
C PRO A 402 -35.58 2.87 -0.05
N SER A 403 -34.82 1.89 -0.52
CA SER A 403 -34.76 0.51 -0.01
C SER A 403 -33.44 0.20 0.70
N VAL A 404 -32.56 1.19 0.88
CA VAL A 404 -31.22 1.03 1.45
C VAL A 404 -31.12 1.80 2.77
N VAL A 405 -30.43 1.22 3.75
CA VAL A 405 -30.23 1.79 5.09
C VAL A 405 -28.76 1.87 5.45
N LEU A 406 -28.40 2.93 6.17
CA LEU A 406 -27.19 3.00 6.99
C LEU A 406 -27.45 2.26 8.31
N LEU A 407 -26.57 1.32 8.66
CA LEU A 407 -26.60 0.60 9.92
C LEU A 407 -25.56 1.19 10.87
N LEU A 408 -26.02 1.64 12.03
CA LEU A 408 -25.24 2.18 13.13
C LEU A 408 -25.29 1.18 14.28
N MET A 409 -24.27 0.33 14.41
CA MET A 409 -24.26 -0.76 15.37
C MET A 409 -23.49 -0.38 16.63
N GLN A 410 -24.01 -0.80 17.78
CA GLN A 410 -23.62 -0.31 19.10
C GLN A 410 -23.16 -1.42 20.03
N ASP A 411 -22.28 -1.09 20.97
CA ASP A 411 -21.92 -1.97 22.08
C ASP A 411 -22.95 -1.90 23.24
N ARG A 412 -22.70 -2.65 24.33
CA ARG A 412 -23.57 -2.64 25.52
C ARG A 412 -23.63 -1.28 26.24
N ALA A 413 -22.72 -0.36 25.94
CA ALA A 413 -22.70 0.99 26.46
C ALA A 413 -23.38 2.00 25.52
N ASN A 414 -24.10 1.53 24.48
CA ASN A 414 -24.73 2.34 23.43
C ASN A 414 -23.76 3.18 22.60
N LYS A 415 -22.45 2.87 22.63
CA LYS A 415 -21.47 3.54 21.78
C LYS A 415 -21.51 2.91 20.39
N ALA A 416 -21.60 3.73 19.34
CA ALA A 416 -21.48 3.24 17.96
C ALA A 416 -20.06 2.68 17.74
N ILE A 417 -19.98 1.39 17.40
CA ILE A 417 -18.72 0.67 17.20
C ILE A 417 -18.55 0.19 15.75
N ARG A 418 -19.62 0.18 14.95
CA ARG A 418 -19.56 -0.27 13.55
C ARG A 418 -20.58 0.42 12.66
N LEU A 419 -20.16 0.69 11.42
CA LEU A 419 -20.99 1.18 10.33
C LEU A 419 -21.11 0.11 9.24
N GLY A 420 -22.27 0.06 8.60
CA GLY A 420 -22.49 -0.78 7.44
C GLY A 420 -23.70 -0.33 6.63
N THR A 421 -23.94 -1.02 5.52
CA THR A 421 -25.14 -0.88 4.71
C THR A 421 -26.04 -2.09 4.91
N GLY A 422 -27.34 -1.88 4.82
CA GLY A 422 -28.28 -2.95 4.55
C GLY A 422 -29.32 -2.54 3.51
N PHE A 423 -30.08 -3.50 3.00
CA PHE A 423 -31.20 -3.22 2.10
C PHE A 423 -32.40 -4.11 2.40
N PHE A 424 -33.59 -3.59 2.15
CA PHE A 424 -34.83 -4.31 2.41
C PHE A 424 -35.01 -5.48 1.42
N VAL A 425 -35.25 -6.68 1.97
CA VAL A 425 -35.59 -7.92 1.23
C VAL A 425 -37.04 -8.35 1.49
N ARG A 426 -37.65 -7.79 2.53
CA ARG A 426 -39.11 -7.73 2.77
C ARG A 426 -39.43 -6.36 3.37
N ALA A 427 -40.71 -6.01 3.49
CA ALA A 427 -41.13 -4.70 3.99
C ALA A 427 -40.42 -4.24 5.27
N ASP A 428 -40.21 -5.15 6.24
CA ASP A 428 -39.61 -4.90 7.56
C ASP A 428 -38.27 -5.63 7.78
N VAL A 429 -37.72 -6.26 6.74
CA VAL A 429 -36.52 -7.12 6.86
C VAL A 429 -35.41 -6.61 5.97
N VAL A 430 -34.25 -6.36 6.58
CA VAL A 430 -33.03 -5.87 5.95
C VAL A 430 -32.01 -7.01 5.84
N ALA A 431 -31.39 -7.19 4.69
CA ALA A 431 -30.20 -8.01 4.52
C ALA A 431 -28.93 -7.16 4.69
N THR A 432 -27.89 -7.75 5.27
CA THR A 432 -26.56 -7.15 5.43
C THR A 432 -25.50 -8.26 5.60
N ASN A 433 -24.24 -7.91 5.87
CA ASN A 433 -23.21 -8.88 6.23
C ASN A 433 -23.26 -9.28 7.71
N PHE A 434 -22.77 -10.48 8.03
CA PHE A 434 -22.69 -10.94 9.41
C PHE A 434 -21.67 -10.13 10.22
N HIS A 435 -20.50 -9.83 9.65
CA HIS A 435 -19.48 -9.04 10.34
C HIS A 435 -19.93 -7.62 10.70
N VAL A 436 -20.98 -7.08 10.03
CA VAL A 436 -21.58 -5.79 10.38
C VAL A 436 -22.30 -5.85 11.72
N ILE A 437 -22.83 -7.01 12.12
CA ILE A 437 -23.56 -7.18 13.37
C ILE A 437 -22.76 -7.93 14.45
N ASP A 438 -21.64 -8.54 14.08
CA ASP A 438 -20.83 -9.33 14.99
C ASP A 438 -20.24 -8.49 16.13
N GLY A 439 -20.33 -9.02 17.35
CA GLY A 439 -19.91 -8.37 18.60
C GLY A 439 -20.78 -7.20 19.07
N THR A 440 -21.90 -6.92 18.41
CA THR A 440 -22.78 -5.77 18.73
C THR A 440 -23.88 -6.16 19.72
N ALA A 441 -24.34 -5.21 20.54
CA ALA A 441 -25.44 -5.41 21.50
C ALA A 441 -26.80 -4.95 20.94
N GLY A 442 -26.78 -4.15 19.87
CA GLY A 442 -27.95 -3.57 19.22
C GLY A 442 -27.53 -2.57 18.15
N GLY A 443 -28.49 -1.86 17.56
CA GLY A 443 -28.17 -0.83 16.57
C GLY A 443 -29.40 -0.14 16.02
N HIS A 444 -29.14 0.83 15.15
CA HIS A 444 -30.17 1.60 14.46
C HIS A 444 -29.97 1.53 12.95
N ALA A 445 -31.08 1.53 12.21
CA ALA A 445 -31.12 1.69 10.77
C ALA A 445 -31.65 3.08 10.41
N LYS A 446 -30.98 3.75 9.49
CA LYS A 446 -31.38 5.06 8.94
C LYS A 446 -31.60 4.90 7.44
N LEU A 447 -32.79 5.25 6.93
CA LEU A 447 -33.02 5.27 5.48
C LEU A 447 -32.18 6.37 4.83
N VAL A 448 -31.61 6.06 3.67
CA VAL A 448 -30.86 7.05 2.88
C VAL A 448 -31.72 8.28 2.63
N GLY A 449 -31.22 9.46 3.02
CA GLY A 449 -31.89 10.75 2.78
C GLY A 449 -33.00 11.09 3.78
N GLN A 450 -33.12 10.36 4.89
CA GLN A 450 -34.04 10.68 5.99
C GLN A 450 -33.28 10.76 7.30
N ASP A 451 -33.59 11.74 8.15
CA ASP A 451 -32.89 11.89 9.44
C ASP A 451 -33.33 10.90 10.53
N LEU A 452 -34.48 10.25 10.35
CA LEU A 452 -35.05 9.36 11.36
C LEU A 452 -34.29 8.03 11.44
N GLN A 453 -33.94 7.64 12.66
CA GLN A 453 -33.32 6.36 12.98
C GLN A 453 -34.35 5.40 13.58
N TYR A 454 -34.24 4.12 13.20
CA TYR A 454 -35.15 3.07 13.59
C TYR A 454 -34.40 1.93 14.26
N GLU A 455 -34.92 1.41 15.36
CA GLU A 455 -34.31 0.34 16.15
C GLU A 455 -34.20 -0.97 15.35
N VAL A 456 -33.02 -1.60 15.37
CA VAL A 456 -32.84 -2.99 14.94
C VAL A 456 -33.42 -3.90 16.02
N ALA A 457 -34.63 -4.41 15.79
CA ALA A 457 -35.38 -5.18 16.79
C ALA A 457 -34.86 -6.61 16.99
N ALA A 458 -34.35 -7.25 15.94
CA ALA A 458 -33.85 -8.62 16.03
C ALA A 458 -32.97 -9.00 14.84
N VAL A 459 -32.00 -9.90 15.09
CA VAL A 459 -31.38 -10.72 14.03
C VAL A 459 -32.31 -11.90 13.77
N ILE A 460 -32.92 -11.94 12.58
CA ILE A 460 -33.90 -12.96 12.19
C ILE A 460 -33.20 -14.26 11.77
N ALA A 461 -32.07 -14.15 11.07
CA ALA A 461 -31.18 -15.26 10.75
C ALA A 461 -29.80 -14.74 10.33
N SER A 462 -28.80 -15.61 10.41
CA SER A 462 -27.45 -15.35 9.94
C SER A 462 -26.82 -16.61 9.34
N ASP A 463 -25.85 -16.39 8.46
CA ASP A 463 -24.91 -17.38 7.93
C ASP A 463 -23.51 -16.79 8.12
N GLU A 464 -22.88 -17.10 9.26
CA GLU A 464 -21.53 -16.62 9.60
C GLU A 464 -20.50 -17.05 8.55
N ARG A 465 -20.60 -18.30 8.07
CA ARG A 465 -19.68 -18.86 7.08
C ARG A 465 -19.70 -18.11 5.76
N ARG A 466 -20.88 -17.63 5.34
CA ARG A 466 -21.05 -16.85 4.10
C ARG A 466 -21.11 -15.34 4.32
N ASP A 467 -20.93 -14.89 5.55
CA ASP A 467 -20.98 -13.49 5.94
C ASP A 467 -22.30 -12.78 5.57
N LEU A 468 -23.44 -13.37 5.95
CA LEU A 468 -24.78 -12.81 5.70
C LEU A 468 -25.64 -12.77 6.96
N ALA A 469 -26.48 -11.74 7.08
CA ALA A 469 -27.47 -11.63 8.14
C ALA A 469 -28.78 -10.99 7.64
N LEU A 470 -29.88 -11.33 8.30
CA LEU A 470 -31.20 -10.73 8.13
C LEU A 470 -31.62 -10.05 9.45
N LEU A 471 -32.00 -8.79 9.37
CA LEU A 471 -32.38 -7.95 10.50
C LEU A 471 -33.84 -7.52 10.38
N ARG A 472 -34.57 -7.48 11.50
CA ARG A 472 -35.89 -6.85 11.58
C ARG A 472 -35.75 -5.43 12.07
N ILE A 473 -36.29 -4.46 11.33
CA ILE A 473 -36.28 -3.06 11.73
C ILE A 473 -37.66 -2.66 12.24
N LYS A 474 -37.71 -2.03 13.41
CA LYS A 474 -38.97 -1.67 14.08
C LYS A 474 -39.42 -0.26 13.69
N GLY A 475 -40.70 -0.12 13.40
CA GLY A 475 -41.32 1.19 13.15
C GLY A 475 -41.10 1.74 11.74
N ILE A 476 -40.54 0.94 10.83
CA ILE A 476 -40.35 1.31 9.43
C ILE A 476 -40.73 0.17 8.49
N THR A 477 -41.26 0.54 7.32
CA THR A 477 -41.30 -0.35 6.16
C THR A 477 -40.79 0.37 4.93
N ALA A 478 -40.09 -0.35 4.06
CA ALA A 478 -39.64 0.17 2.77
C ALA A 478 -39.85 -0.89 1.66
N PRO A 479 -39.85 -0.46 0.37
CA PRO A 479 -39.95 -1.40 -0.74
C PRO A 479 -38.80 -2.42 -0.71
N PRO A 480 -39.06 -3.74 -0.79
CA PRO A 480 -38.00 -4.70 -0.89
C PRO A 480 -37.36 -4.67 -2.29
N LEU A 481 -36.03 -4.78 -2.35
CA LEU A 481 -35.33 -4.89 -3.62
C LEU A 481 -35.59 -6.27 -4.25
N PRO A 482 -35.85 -6.32 -5.57
CA PRO A 482 -36.07 -7.58 -6.25
C PRO A 482 -34.76 -8.36 -6.38
N LEU A 483 -34.76 -9.61 -5.91
CA LEU A 483 -33.60 -10.50 -5.95
C LEU A 483 -33.60 -11.34 -7.23
N GLU A 484 -32.42 -11.68 -7.74
CA GLU A 484 -32.27 -12.58 -8.89
C GLU A 484 -31.29 -13.74 -8.59
N PRO A 485 -31.69 -14.70 -7.73
CA PRO A 485 -30.80 -15.72 -7.18
C PRO A 485 -30.43 -16.84 -8.17
N ASP A 486 -31.31 -17.15 -9.11
CA ASP A 486 -31.14 -18.31 -10.01
C ASP A 486 -30.40 -17.94 -11.30
N ARG A 487 -30.06 -16.67 -11.48
CA ARG A 487 -29.39 -16.20 -12.68
C ARG A 487 -27.89 -16.52 -12.64
N PRO A 488 -27.35 -17.16 -13.69
CA PRO A 488 -25.91 -17.22 -13.88
C PRO A 488 -25.34 -15.81 -14.02
N VAL A 489 -24.45 -15.44 -13.09
CA VAL A 489 -23.68 -14.19 -13.17
C VAL A 489 -22.48 -14.42 -14.08
N ALA A 490 -22.27 -13.54 -15.07
CA ALA A 490 -21.17 -13.65 -16.01
C ALA A 490 -20.06 -12.64 -15.70
N VAL A 491 -18.81 -13.01 -15.96
CA VAL A 491 -17.68 -12.08 -15.92
C VAL A 491 -17.83 -11.06 -17.06
N GLY A 492 -17.63 -9.78 -16.77
CA GLY A 492 -17.81 -8.65 -17.68
C GLY A 492 -19.20 -8.00 -17.61
N GLU A 493 -20.12 -8.54 -16.82
CA GLU A 493 -21.44 -7.93 -16.60
C GLU A 493 -21.33 -6.66 -15.75
N ASP A 494 -22.01 -5.58 -16.18
CA ASP A 494 -22.12 -4.36 -15.37
C ASP A 494 -22.90 -4.59 -14.09
N VAL A 495 -22.35 -4.04 -13.01
CA VAL A 495 -22.96 -4.06 -11.68
C VAL A 495 -22.97 -2.67 -11.08
N TYR A 496 -23.98 -2.43 -10.25
CA TYR A 496 -24.09 -1.23 -9.45
C TYR A 496 -24.11 -1.59 -7.98
N VAL A 497 -23.34 -0.88 -7.16
CA VAL A 497 -23.35 -1.07 -5.71
C VAL A 497 -23.97 0.17 -5.07
N VAL A 498 -24.89 -0.06 -4.14
CA VAL A 498 -25.47 1.02 -3.34
C VAL A 498 -25.03 0.84 -1.90
N GLY A 499 -24.45 1.88 -1.30
CA GLY A 499 -23.81 1.79 0.00
C GLY A 499 -23.75 3.12 0.74
N ASN A 500 -23.22 3.07 1.96
CA ASN A 500 -22.98 4.24 2.80
C ASN A 500 -21.50 4.28 3.25
N PRO A 501 -20.55 4.41 2.31
CA PRO A 501 -19.12 4.43 2.59
C PRO A 501 -18.77 5.52 3.61
N GLU A 502 -18.06 5.16 4.68
CA GLU A 502 -17.66 6.06 5.76
C GLU A 502 -18.83 6.85 6.39
N GLY A 503 -20.06 6.36 6.25
CA GLY A 503 -21.27 7.05 6.69
C GLY A 503 -21.82 8.09 5.70
N LEU A 504 -21.20 8.27 4.52
CA LEU A 504 -21.73 9.08 3.43
C LEU A 504 -22.91 8.37 2.77
N GLU A 505 -24.12 8.78 3.15
CA GLU A 505 -25.35 8.12 2.72
C GLU A 505 -25.57 8.15 1.21
N GLY A 506 -26.06 7.04 0.67
CA GLY A 506 -26.58 7.01 -0.70
C GLY A 506 -25.49 7.09 -1.78
N THR A 507 -24.37 6.42 -1.58
CA THR A 507 -23.37 6.27 -2.65
C THR A 507 -23.84 5.21 -3.65
N PHE A 508 -23.83 5.56 -4.94
CA PHE A 508 -24.11 4.66 -6.06
C PHE A 508 -22.86 4.53 -6.92
N SER A 509 -22.22 3.35 -6.94
CA SER A 509 -21.01 3.09 -7.71
C SER A 509 -21.26 2.09 -8.83
N HIS A 510 -20.54 2.22 -9.93
CA HIS A 510 -20.63 1.36 -11.11
C HIS A 510 -19.32 0.60 -11.30
N GLY A 511 -19.43 -0.64 -11.75
CA GLY A 511 -18.30 -1.46 -12.16
C GLY A 511 -18.78 -2.70 -12.91
N ILE A 512 -17.94 -3.73 -12.94
CA ILE A 512 -18.28 -5.02 -13.54
C ILE A 512 -18.01 -6.16 -12.57
N VAL A 513 -18.58 -7.33 -12.85
CA VAL A 513 -18.07 -8.60 -12.30
C VAL A 513 -16.75 -8.92 -13.00
N SER A 514 -15.61 -8.74 -12.32
CA SER A 514 -14.27 -9.01 -12.88
C SER A 514 -13.83 -10.46 -12.71
N GLY A 515 -14.52 -11.24 -11.88
CA GLY A 515 -14.22 -12.65 -11.70
C GLY A 515 -15.20 -13.35 -10.78
N ILE A 516 -15.24 -14.68 -10.87
CA ILE A 516 -15.90 -15.54 -9.90
C ILE A 516 -14.80 -16.28 -9.16
N ARG A 517 -14.79 -16.15 -7.83
CA ARG A 517 -13.80 -16.80 -6.95
C ARG A 517 -14.47 -17.87 -6.11
N HIS A 518 -13.68 -18.85 -5.70
CA HIS A 518 -14.13 -19.93 -4.84
C HIS A 518 -13.36 -19.89 -3.52
N ALA A 519 -14.09 -19.91 -2.42
CA ALA A 519 -13.62 -20.01 -1.05
C ALA A 519 -14.10 -21.35 -0.49
N GLY A 520 -13.31 -22.41 -0.72
CA GLY A 520 -13.79 -23.78 -0.52
C GLY A 520 -15.03 -24.07 -1.40
N PRO A 521 -16.16 -24.55 -0.83
CA PRO A 521 -17.37 -24.83 -1.60
C PRO A 521 -18.16 -23.57 -1.98
N ASP A 522 -17.90 -22.42 -1.37
CA ASP A 522 -18.67 -21.20 -1.63
C ASP A 522 -18.05 -20.36 -2.74
N ARG A 523 -18.92 -19.68 -3.48
CA ARG A 523 -18.56 -18.67 -4.46
C ARG A 523 -18.54 -17.25 -3.86
N ARG A 524 -17.69 -16.40 -4.43
CA ARG A 524 -17.68 -14.94 -4.27
C ARG A 524 -17.65 -14.29 -5.65
N LEU A 525 -18.35 -13.19 -5.81
CA LEU A 525 -18.30 -12.35 -7.01
C LEU A 525 -17.19 -11.32 -6.78
N GLN A 526 -16.14 -11.34 -7.59
CA GLN A 526 -15.16 -10.27 -7.60
C GLN A 526 -15.71 -9.15 -8.48
N ILE A 527 -15.77 -7.93 -7.95
CA ILE A 527 -16.34 -6.75 -8.62
C ILE A 527 -15.31 -5.61 -8.67
N THR A 528 -15.44 -4.73 -9.66
CA THR A 528 -14.60 -3.52 -9.76
C THR A 528 -15.28 -2.25 -9.26
N ALA A 529 -16.58 -2.32 -8.93
CA ALA A 529 -17.32 -1.18 -8.42
C ALA A 529 -16.64 -0.70 -7.12
N PRO A 530 -16.26 0.59 -7.03
CA PRO A 530 -15.63 1.12 -5.83
C PRO A 530 -16.54 0.95 -4.60
N ILE A 531 -15.97 0.38 -3.54
CA ILE A 531 -16.58 0.27 -2.21
C ILE A 531 -15.49 0.58 -1.17
N SER A 532 -15.89 1.09 -0.01
CA SER A 532 -15.01 1.31 1.13
C SER A 532 -15.66 0.82 2.43
N GLU A 533 -15.00 1.02 3.57
CA GLU A 533 -15.57 0.73 4.88
C GLU A 533 -16.95 1.41 5.03
N GLY A 534 -17.94 0.71 5.57
CA GLY A 534 -19.33 1.18 5.61
C GLY A 534 -20.19 0.80 4.39
N SER A 535 -19.60 0.41 3.24
CA SER A 535 -20.36 -0.14 2.10
C SER A 535 -20.75 -1.62 2.28
N SER A 536 -20.11 -2.32 3.22
CA SER A 536 -20.37 -3.73 3.54
C SER A 536 -21.85 -3.95 3.88
N GLY A 537 -22.47 -4.92 3.22
CA GLY A 537 -23.88 -5.27 3.37
C GLY A 537 -24.80 -4.60 2.36
N GLY A 538 -24.27 -3.72 1.50
CA GLY A 538 -25.02 -3.06 0.42
C GLY A 538 -25.40 -4.00 -0.73
N PRO A 539 -26.51 -3.72 -1.45
CA PRO A 539 -26.92 -4.53 -2.59
C PRO A 539 -25.99 -4.31 -3.78
N VAL A 540 -25.65 -5.41 -4.46
CA VAL A 540 -25.00 -5.41 -5.77
C VAL A 540 -26.06 -5.76 -6.81
N LEU A 541 -26.36 -4.80 -7.68
CA LEU A 541 -27.43 -4.84 -8.68
C LEU A 541 -26.87 -5.11 -10.07
N ASN A 542 -27.64 -5.77 -10.93
CA ASN A 542 -27.39 -5.79 -12.38
C ASN A 542 -28.06 -4.61 -13.11
N LYS A 543 -27.90 -4.55 -14.43
CA LYS A 543 -28.52 -3.55 -15.33
C LYS A 543 -30.04 -3.44 -15.28
N ARG A 544 -30.71 -4.43 -14.69
CA ARG A 544 -32.18 -4.44 -14.55
C ARG A 544 -32.62 -4.03 -13.15
N GLY A 545 -31.70 -3.52 -12.32
CA GLY A 545 -31.95 -3.16 -10.94
C GLY A 545 -32.29 -4.35 -10.05
N LYS A 546 -31.84 -5.57 -10.41
CA LYS A 546 -32.06 -6.78 -9.59
C LYS A 546 -30.81 -7.11 -8.80
N VAL A 547 -30.98 -7.44 -7.52
CA VAL A 547 -29.86 -7.80 -6.63
C VAL A 547 -29.31 -9.16 -7.02
N ILE A 548 -28.01 -9.22 -7.32
CA ILE A 548 -27.26 -10.44 -7.63
C ILE A 548 -26.20 -10.77 -6.56
N GLY A 549 -25.89 -9.82 -5.66
CA GLY A 549 -24.99 -10.04 -4.53
C GLY A 549 -25.13 -9.03 -3.40
N VAL A 550 -24.39 -9.28 -2.32
CA VAL A 550 -24.26 -8.40 -1.15
C VAL A 550 -22.79 -8.00 -1.04
N ALA A 551 -22.49 -6.71 -1.12
CA ALA A 551 -21.12 -6.19 -1.12
C ALA A 551 -20.42 -6.54 0.19
N ALA A 552 -19.21 -7.08 0.11
CA ALA A 552 -18.36 -7.40 1.24
C ALA A 552 -16.94 -6.94 0.89
N SER A 553 -16.44 -5.91 1.58
CA SER A 553 -15.10 -5.39 1.32
C SER A 553 -14.02 -6.38 1.74
N SER A 554 -12.92 -6.49 0.98
CA SER A 554 -11.69 -7.15 1.44
C SER A 554 -10.46 -6.68 0.66
N LEU A 555 -9.27 -6.87 1.24
CA LEU A 555 -7.92 -6.46 0.81
C LEU A 555 -7.63 -4.94 0.83
N LYS A 556 -7.07 -4.47 1.96
CA LYS A 556 -6.50 -3.11 2.12
C LYS A 556 -5.25 -2.85 1.24
N GLN A 557 -4.67 -3.88 0.63
CA GLN A 557 -3.41 -3.83 -0.10
C GLN A 557 -3.55 -3.92 -1.63
N GLY A 558 -4.77 -4.09 -2.17
CA GLY A 558 -5.02 -4.16 -3.61
C GLY A 558 -6.04 -3.13 -4.08
N GLN A 559 -5.66 -2.28 -5.05
CA GLN A 559 -6.61 -1.35 -5.66
C GLN A 559 -7.68 -2.12 -6.47
N ASN A 560 -8.96 -1.77 -6.31
CA ASN A 560 -10.12 -2.34 -7.02
C ASN A 560 -10.36 -3.86 -6.88
N LEU A 561 -9.89 -4.48 -5.79
CA LEU A 561 -10.22 -5.87 -5.44
C LEU A 561 -11.41 -5.93 -4.48
N ASN A 562 -12.62 -5.73 -5.01
CA ASN A 562 -13.85 -5.76 -4.21
C ASN A 562 -14.60 -7.08 -4.40
N PHE A 563 -15.37 -7.48 -3.39
CA PHE A 563 -16.11 -8.75 -3.42
C PHE A 563 -17.58 -8.57 -3.06
N ALA A 564 -18.38 -9.52 -3.49
CA ALA A 564 -19.75 -9.66 -3.09
C ALA A 564 -20.11 -11.12 -2.84
N VAL A 565 -20.96 -11.34 -1.85
CA VAL A 565 -21.56 -12.62 -1.53
C VAL A 565 -22.77 -12.83 -2.46
N PRO A 566 -22.84 -13.92 -3.25
CA PRO A 566 -23.98 -14.19 -4.13
C PRO A 566 -25.33 -14.13 -3.41
N VAL A 567 -26.30 -13.44 -4.02
CA VAL A 567 -27.65 -13.24 -3.45
C VAL A 567 -28.39 -14.58 -3.23
N SER A 568 -28.04 -15.61 -4.01
CA SER A 568 -28.59 -16.96 -3.88
C SER A 568 -28.46 -17.52 -2.47
N TYR A 569 -27.44 -17.09 -1.70
CA TYR A 569 -27.24 -17.52 -0.32
C TYR A 569 -28.18 -16.86 0.69
N LEU A 570 -28.90 -15.80 0.32
CA LEU A 570 -29.99 -15.24 1.14
C LEU A 570 -31.25 -16.11 1.12
N LEU A 571 -31.47 -16.93 0.09
CA LEU A 571 -32.71 -17.70 -0.05
C LEU A 571 -32.98 -18.66 1.11
N PRO A 572 -32.02 -19.48 1.59
CA PRO A 572 -32.26 -20.35 2.73
C PRO A 572 -32.60 -19.57 4.02
N LEU A 573 -31.97 -18.41 4.22
CA LEU A 573 -32.25 -17.53 5.37
C LEU A 573 -33.65 -16.91 5.30
N LEU A 574 -34.12 -16.61 4.09
CA LEU A 574 -35.48 -16.10 3.86
C LEU A 574 -36.54 -17.18 4.03
N ALA A 575 -36.28 -18.40 3.55
CA ALA A 575 -37.21 -19.53 3.60
C ALA A 575 -37.47 -20.02 5.04
N ASN A 576 -36.39 -20.24 5.82
CA ASN A 576 -36.49 -20.73 7.21
C ASN A 576 -37.26 -19.79 8.16
N ASN A 577 -37.48 -18.54 7.74
CA ASN A 577 -38.17 -17.51 8.50
C ASN A 577 -39.57 -17.17 7.98
N ALA A 578 -39.99 -17.74 6.86
CA ALA A 578 -41.38 -17.66 6.41
C ALA A 578 -42.29 -18.48 7.34
N ASP A 579 -41.80 -19.64 7.81
CA ASP A 579 -42.52 -20.53 8.73
C ASP A 579 -42.53 -20.03 10.18
N ALA A 580 -41.54 -19.21 10.59
CA ALA A 580 -41.50 -18.61 11.92
C ALA A 580 -42.65 -17.60 12.17
N ARG A 581 -43.24 -17.03 11.10
CA ARG A 581 -44.49 -16.22 11.21
C ARG A 581 -45.71 -17.08 11.56
N ALA A 582 -45.71 -18.39 11.26
CA ALA A 582 -46.79 -19.30 11.64
C ALA A 582 -46.67 -19.84 13.08
N SER A 583 -45.49 -19.71 13.71
CA SER A 583 -45.18 -20.26 15.04
C SER A 583 -45.13 -19.22 16.17
N ALA A 584 -45.44 -17.95 15.92
CA ALA A 584 -45.25 -16.85 16.89
C ALA A 584 -46.32 -16.77 17.99
N SER A 585 -46.76 -17.91 18.55
CA SER A 585 -47.60 -17.98 19.75
C SER A 585 -46.97 -18.86 20.82
N ARG A 586 -45.77 -18.49 21.30
CA ARG A 586 -45.28 -18.87 22.64
C ARG A 586 -44.05 -18.05 23.04
N PRO A 587 -44.00 -17.44 24.24
CA PRO A 587 -42.80 -16.80 24.75
C PRO A 587 -41.75 -17.87 25.10
N ARG A 588 -40.48 -17.66 24.76
CA ARG A 588 -39.36 -18.47 25.28
C ARG A 588 -38.66 -17.71 26.41
N GLU A 589 -38.46 -18.42 27.52
CA GLU A 589 -37.74 -18.01 28.72
C GLU A 589 -36.23 -17.83 28.49
N PRO A 590 -35.53 -17.05 29.35
CA PRO A 590 -34.10 -16.79 29.23
C PRO A 590 -33.26 -17.95 29.79
N THR A 591 -32.36 -18.52 28.98
CA THR A 591 -31.37 -19.49 29.44
C THR A 591 -29.98 -18.88 29.57
N ARG A 592 -29.61 -18.67 30.83
CA ARG A 592 -28.34 -18.90 31.54
C ARG A 592 -26.98 -18.82 30.82
N ASP A 593 -26.08 -18.09 31.49
CA ASP A 593 -24.62 -18.09 31.38
C ASP A 593 -24.01 -19.48 31.13
N VAL A 594 -23.14 -19.56 30.13
CA VAL A 594 -22.06 -20.54 30.06
C VAL A 594 -20.76 -19.81 29.69
N THR A 595 -19.76 -20.12 30.50
CA THR A 595 -18.39 -19.62 30.60
C THR A 595 -17.56 -19.68 29.32
N GLN A 596 -16.60 -18.75 29.26
CA GLN A 596 -15.44 -18.73 28.36
C GLN A 596 -14.79 -20.10 28.17
N THR A 597 -14.65 -20.50 26.90
CA THR A 597 -13.47 -21.18 26.38
C THR A 597 -13.16 -20.53 25.03
N GLY A 598 -12.01 -19.84 24.98
CA GLY A 598 -11.53 -19.21 23.76
C GLY A 598 -11.01 -20.26 22.79
N ASP A 599 -11.53 -20.21 21.57
CA ASP A 599 -10.86 -20.70 20.36
C ASP A 599 -11.02 -19.60 19.31
N THR A 600 -10.00 -18.75 19.22
CA THR A 600 -9.87 -17.71 18.18
C THR A 600 -9.47 -18.36 16.86
N PHE A 601 -10.23 -18.11 15.79
CA PHE A 601 -9.85 -18.46 14.42
C PHE A 601 -8.66 -17.60 13.94
N PRO A 602 -7.55 -18.19 13.45
CA PRO A 602 -6.47 -17.44 12.83
C PRO A 602 -6.78 -17.06 11.38
N LEU A 603 -6.52 -15.80 11.01
CA LEU A 603 -6.64 -15.23 9.66
C LEU A 603 -5.55 -15.74 8.66
N GLU A 604 -4.73 -16.71 9.03
CA GLU A 604 -3.48 -17.07 8.32
C GLU A 604 -3.63 -18.01 7.10
N THR A 605 -4.84 -18.44 6.71
CA THR A 605 -4.98 -19.49 5.67
C THR A 605 -5.17 -18.99 4.22
N TRP A 606 -4.91 -17.72 3.93
CA TRP A 606 -5.10 -17.15 2.58
C TRP A 606 -3.81 -16.77 1.83
N GLU A 607 -2.63 -16.87 2.43
CA GLU A 607 -1.35 -16.47 1.80
C GLU A 607 -0.73 -17.51 0.85
N HIS A 608 -1.38 -18.66 0.60
CA HIS A 608 -0.73 -19.78 -0.08
C HIS A 608 -0.88 -19.89 -1.62
N TRP A 609 -1.31 -18.83 -2.30
CA TRP A 609 -1.48 -18.84 -3.77
C TRP A 609 -0.88 -17.62 -4.51
N SER A 610 0.20 -17.02 -4.00
CA SER A 610 0.90 -15.94 -4.72
C SER A 610 2.43 -15.97 -4.58
N ARG A 611 3.04 -17.16 -4.57
CA ARG A 611 4.49 -17.26 -4.86
C ARG A 611 4.73 -17.29 -6.36
#